data_AF-A0A498Q4C4-F1
#
_entry.id   AF-A0A498Q4C4-F1
#
_cell.length_a   1.000
_cell.length_b   1.000
_cell.length_c   1.000
_cell.angle_alpha   90.00
_cell.angle_beta   90.00
_cell.angle_gamma   90.00
#
_symmetry.space_group_name_H-M   'P 1'
#
loop_
_entity.id
_entity.type
_entity.pdbx_description
1 polymer ?
#
loop_
_entity_poly.entity_id
_entity_poly.type
_entity_poly.pdbx_seq_one_letter_code
_entity_poly.pdbx_strand_id
1 'polypeptide(L)'
;MITSRVIGVGEYQISSEEAGVINARYVSSGSVRSNGGIGSGRARGDTSNGFPGDYRGQYFYAAGELTGDLDLRIQRSGASFRLTWRHRSQNVSLPAAVGEVVYEGIGFPNGERPMAIAYWMAERVSAAIEGRPLL
;
A
#
# COMPACT_ATOMS: atom_id res chain seq x y z
N MET A 1 -6.65 19.16 -7.60
CA MET A 1 -6.25 19.46 -6.22
C MET A 1 -5.76 18.13 -5.63
N ILE A 2 -4.46 17.99 -5.35
CA ILE A 2 -3.91 16.78 -4.71
C ILE A 2 -3.81 17.12 -3.22
N THR A 3 -4.89 16.89 -2.48
CA THR A 3 -5.00 17.14 -1.03
C THR A 3 -4.43 16.00 -0.18
N SER A 4 -3.77 15.02 -0.78
CA SER A 4 -3.20 13.89 -0.07
C SER A 4 -1.68 13.99 0.04
N ARG A 5 -1.20 14.29 1.25
CA ARG A 5 0.23 14.27 1.58
C ARG A 5 0.74 12.83 1.52
N VAL A 6 1.87 12.61 0.87
CA VAL A 6 2.58 11.32 0.89
C VAL A 6 2.84 10.93 2.34
N ILE A 7 2.38 9.75 2.74
CA ILE A 7 2.54 9.23 4.11
C ILE A 7 3.65 8.19 4.19
N GLY A 8 4.13 7.67 3.06
CA GLY A 8 5.23 6.73 3.02
C GLY A 8 5.69 6.37 1.62
N VAL A 9 6.81 5.65 1.59
CA VAL A 9 7.45 5.11 0.39
C VAL A 9 7.79 3.64 0.60
N GLY A 10 7.98 2.89 -0.48
CA GLY A 10 8.39 1.51 -0.38
C GLY A 10 8.89 0.94 -1.71
N GLU A 11 9.23 -0.33 -1.66
CA GLU A 11 9.64 -1.13 -2.80
C GLU A 11 8.82 -2.41 -2.80
N TYR A 12 8.25 -2.73 -3.96
CA TYR A 12 7.57 -3.99 -4.25
C TYR A 12 8.45 -4.83 -5.17
N GLN A 13 8.55 -6.12 -4.85
CA GLN A 13 9.36 -7.07 -5.58
C GLN A 13 8.54 -8.32 -5.87
N ILE A 14 8.27 -8.63 -7.14
CA ILE A 14 7.73 -9.94 -7.51
C ILE A 14 8.75 -11.01 -7.11
N SER A 15 8.31 -11.95 -6.28
CA SER A 15 9.16 -12.99 -5.71
C SER A 15 9.73 -13.90 -6.81
N SER A 16 11.02 -14.24 -6.70
CA SER A 16 11.65 -15.28 -7.51
C SER A 16 11.50 -16.69 -6.93
N GLU A 17 11.09 -16.78 -5.67
CA GLU A 17 11.05 -18.04 -4.92
C GLU A 17 9.64 -18.63 -4.86
N GLU A 18 8.61 -17.79 -5.00
CA GLU A 18 7.21 -18.20 -4.83
C GLU A 18 6.33 -17.48 -5.86
N ALA A 19 5.65 -18.26 -6.70
CA ALA A 19 4.73 -17.72 -7.70
C ALA A 19 3.54 -17.03 -7.01
N GLY A 20 3.08 -15.92 -7.59
CA GLY A 20 1.92 -15.19 -7.09
C GLY A 20 2.19 -14.37 -5.83
N VAL A 21 3.46 -14.04 -5.56
CA VAL A 21 3.86 -13.26 -4.38
C VAL A 21 4.60 -12.00 -4.79
N ILE A 22 4.20 -10.89 -4.18
CA ILE A 22 4.94 -9.64 -4.16
C ILE A 22 5.40 -9.38 -2.73
N ASN A 23 6.72 -9.29 -2.53
CA ASN A 23 7.30 -8.86 -1.27
C ASN A 23 7.36 -7.33 -1.24
N ALA A 24 7.11 -6.75 -0.07
CA ALA A 24 7.16 -5.32 0.15
C ALA A 24 8.16 -4.96 1.24
N ARG A 25 8.85 -3.84 1.05
CA ARG A 25 9.60 -3.14 2.10
C ARG A 25 9.16 -1.70 2.09
N TYR A 26 8.88 -1.12 3.25
CA TYR A 26 8.33 0.24 3.28
C TYR A 26 8.76 1.01 4.52
N VAL A 27 8.67 2.33 4.39
CA VAL A 27 8.84 3.30 5.46
C VAL A 27 7.63 4.21 5.43
N SER A 28 7.07 4.50 6.61
CA SER A 28 6.00 5.48 6.77
C SER A 28 6.51 6.71 7.52
N SER A 29 5.82 7.83 7.38
CA SER A 29 6.08 9.05 8.13
C SER A 29 6.02 8.82 9.65
N GLY A 30 5.15 7.90 10.10
CA GLY A 30 5.11 7.44 11.49
C GLY A 30 6.40 6.74 11.91
N SER A 31 6.89 5.79 11.10
CA SER A 31 8.12 5.06 11.42
C SER A 31 9.36 5.96 11.43
N VAL A 32 9.47 6.94 10.52
CA VAL A 32 10.59 7.90 10.56
C VAL A 32 10.60 8.72 11.86
N ARG A 33 9.43 9.16 12.33
CA ARG A 33 9.33 9.99 13.55
C ARG A 33 9.65 9.21 14.83
N SER A 34 9.33 7.93 14.88
CA SER A 34 9.53 7.08 16.05
C SER A 34 10.88 6.35 16.05
N ASN A 35 11.82 6.71 15.17
CA ASN A 35 13.05 5.93 14.93
C ASN A 35 12.76 4.46 14.58
N GLY A 36 11.58 4.20 14.01
CA GLY A 36 11.12 2.89 13.57
C GLY A 36 11.88 2.42 12.32
N GLY A 37 12.16 1.13 12.26
CA GLY A 37 12.85 0.50 11.14
C GLY A 37 11.97 0.35 9.89
N ILE A 38 12.54 -0.32 8.89
CA ILE A 38 11.86 -0.67 7.65
C ILE A 38 10.81 -1.76 7.94
N GLY A 39 9.55 -1.48 7.65
CA GLY A 39 8.46 -2.45 7.69
C GLY A 39 8.53 -3.41 6.50
N SER A 40 7.84 -4.55 6.62
CA SER A 40 7.78 -5.58 5.59
C SER A 40 6.35 -5.87 5.20
N GLY A 41 6.14 -6.47 4.03
CA GLY A 41 4.82 -6.93 3.64
C GLY A 41 4.88 -8.03 2.59
N ARG A 42 3.75 -8.72 2.44
CA ARG A 42 3.54 -9.73 1.40
C ARG A 42 2.16 -9.58 0.81
N ALA A 43 2.10 -9.43 -0.50
CA ALA A 43 0.86 -9.46 -1.27
C ALA A 43 0.77 -10.76 -2.05
N ARG A 44 -0.36 -11.47 -1.93
CA ARG A 44 -0.62 -12.74 -2.63
C ARG A 44 -1.72 -12.54 -3.68
N GLY A 45 -1.49 -12.97 -4.90
CA GLY A 45 -2.38 -12.82 -6.05
C GLY A 45 -1.72 -13.31 -7.34
N ASP A 46 -2.34 -13.15 -8.50
CA ASP A 46 -1.72 -13.56 -9.76
C ASP A 46 -0.62 -12.57 -10.18
N THR A 47 0.59 -13.09 -10.45
CA THR A 47 1.74 -12.32 -10.94
C THR A 47 2.19 -12.75 -12.34
N SER A 48 1.41 -13.58 -13.03
CA SER A 48 1.76 -14.10 -14.37
C SER A 48 1.95 -12.99 -15.41
N ASN A 49 1.23 -11.87 -15.25
CA ASN A 49 1.32 -10.69 -16.10
C ASN A 49 2.08 -9.52 -15.45
N GLY A 50 2.98 -9.82 -14.51
CA GLY A 50 3.72 -8.83 -13.73
C GLY A 50 2.91 -8.28 -12.56
N PHE A 51 2.99 -6.97 -12.34
CA PHE A 51 2.32 -6.29 -11.23
C PHE A 51 0.82 -6.04 -11.34
N PRO A 52 0.19 -5.86 -12.52
CA PRO A 52 -1.25 -5.62 -12.60
C PRO A 52 -2.07 -6.78 -12.04
N GLY A 53 -3.00 -6.49 -11.13
CA GLY A 53 -3.85 -7.51 -10.54
C GLY A 53 -4.50 -7.09 -9.22
N ASP A 54 -5.19 -8.06 -8.64
CA ASP A 54 -5.76 -8.00 -7.30
C ASP A 54 -4.95 -8.89 -6.36
N TYR A 55 -4.62 -8.36 -5.19
CA TYR A 55 -3.77 -9.02 -4.21
C TYR A 55 -4.34 -8.83 -2.81
N ARG A 56 -4.21 -9.86 -1.96
CA ARG A 56 -4.34 -9.67 -0.51
C ARG A 56 -2.97 -9.31 0.06
N GLY A 57 -2.84 -8.07 0.54
CA GLY A 57 -1.62 -7.53 1.13
C GLY A 57 -1.64 -7.58 2.65
N GLN A 58 -0.61 -8.18 3.25
CA GLN A 58 -0.35 -8.12 4.69
C GLN A 58 0.93 -7.32 4.94
N TYR A 59 0.88 -6.39 5.87
CA TYR A 59 1.97 -5.47 6.18
C TYR A 59 2.29 -5.51 7.66
N PHE A 60 3.58 -5.37 7.99
CA PHE A 60 4.11 -5.53 9.32
C PHE A 60 5.09 -4.39 9.63
N TYR A 61 5.03 -3.89 10.86
CA TYR A 61 6.07 -3.02 11.38
C TYR A 61 7.41 -3.76 11.42
N ALA A 62 8.51 -3.02 11.59
CA ALA A 62 9.85 -3.61 11.68
C ALA A 62 9.99 -4.65 12.81
N ALA A 63 9.19 -4.53 13.88
CA ALA A 63 9.14 -5.48 14.99
C ALA A 63 8.32 -6.75 14.67
N GLY A 64 7.73 -6.86 13.48
CA GLY A 64 6.93 -8.02 13.04
C GLY A 64 5.44 -7.95 13.41
N GLU A 65 5.00 -6.88 14.07
CA GLU A 65 3.57 -6.67 14.39
C GLU A 65 2.78 -6.33 13.12
N LEU A 66 1.65 -7.01 12.91
CA LEU A 66 0.76 -6.76 11.78
C LEU A 66 0.15 -5.35 11.88
N THR A 67 0.39 -4.51 10.88
CA THR A 67 -0.17 -3.15 10.79
C THR A 67 -1.32 -3.05 9.78
N GLY A 68 -1.45 -4.03 8.88
CA GLY A 68 -2.55 -4.03 7.94
C GLY A 68 -2.74 -5.34 7.19
N ASP A 69 -4.01 -5.69 6.98
CA ASP A 69 -4.48 -6.72 6.06
C ASP A 69 -5.46 -6.02 5.10
N LEU A 70 -5.11 -5.91 3.83
CA LEU A 70 -5.73 -5.00 2.86
C LEU A 70 -5.93 -5.69 1.51
N ASP A 71 -6.97 -5.26 0.79
CA ASP A 71 -7.15 -5.62 -0.61
C ASP A 71 -6.40 -4.60 -1.47
N LEU A 72 -5.29 -5.03 -2.05
CA LEU A 72 -4.44 -4.25 -2.94
C LEU A 72 -4.87 -4.49 -4.39
N ARG A 73 -5.20 -3.43 -5.10
CA ARG A 73 -5.39 -3.42 -6.55
C ARG A 73 -4.24 -2.62 -7.18
N ILE A 74 -3.53 -3.24 -8.12
CA ILE A 74 -2.52 -2.57 -8.95
C ILE A 74 -3.02 -2.50 -10.39
N GLN A 75 -3.00 -1.32 -10.98
CA GLN A 75 -3.44 -1.08 -12.35
C GLN A 75 -2.35 -0.36 -13.13
N ARG A 76 -2.09 -0.78 -14.37
CA ARG A 76 -1.19 -0.04 -15.26
C ARG A 76 -1.82 1.30 -15.64
N SER A 77 -1.03 2.36 -15.59
CA SER A 77 -1.41 3.73 -15.93
C SER A 77 -0.30 4.36 -16.77
N GLY A 78 -0.31 4.11 -18.08
CA GLY A 78 0.81 4.47 -18.95
C GLY A 78 2.08 3.72 -18.55
N ALA A 79 3.15 4.48 -18.29
CA ALA A 79 4.46 3.94 -17.86
C ALA A 79 4.56 3.66 -16.34
N SER A 80 3.55 4.03 -15.56
CA SER A 80 3.49 3.81 -14.11
C SER A 80 2.35 2.88 -13.73
N PHE A 81 2.18 2.65 -12.43
CA PHE A 81 1.07 1.90 -11.86
C PHE A 81 0.30 2.75 -10.87
N ARG A 82 -1.03 2.66 -10.90
CA ARG A 82 -1.91 3.14 -9.83
C ARG A 82 -2.12 2.01 -8.84
N LEU A 83 -1.96 2.31 -7.55
CA LEU A 83 -2.21 1.39 -6.45
C LEU A 83 -3.38 1.90 -5.62
N THR A 84 -4.27 1.00 -5.22
CA THR A 84 -5.33 1.29 -4.24
C THR A 84 -5.39 0.17 -3.22
N TRP A 85 -5.40 0.53 -1.95
CA TRP A 85 -5.57 -0.42 -0.85
C TRP A 85 -6.93 -0.20 -0.22
N ARG A 86 -7.72 -1.28 -0.12
CA ARG A 86 -9.05 -1.26 0.48
C ARG A 86 -9.05 -1.96 1.82
N HIS A 87 -9.86 -1.42 2.71
CA HIS A 87 -10.04 -1.90 4.06
C HIS A 87 -10.62 -3.33 4.07
N ARG A 88 -10.09 -4.19 4.93
CA ARG A 88 -10.66 -5.51 5.24
C ARG A 88 -11.06 -5.54 6.71
N SER A 89 -11.99 -6.41 7.08
CA SER A 89 -12.50 -6.49 8.45
C SER A 89 -11.46 -6.84 9.51
N GLN A 90 -10.32 -7.43 9.09
CA GLN A 90 -9.20 -7.77 9.96
C GLN A 90 -8.26 -6.58 10.24
N ASN A 91 -8.45 -5.45 9.56
CA ASN A 91 -7.75 -4.20 9.83
C ASN A 91 -8.71 -3.32 10.63
N VAL A 92 -8.33 -2.83 11.82
CA VAL A 92 -9.29 -2.20 12.76
C VAL A 92 -8.86 -0.79 13.20
N SER A 93 -7.99 -0.13 12.45
CA SER A 93 -7.34 1.11 12.92
C SER A 93 -7.71 2.38 12.15
N LEU A 94 -8.51 2.30 11.07
CA LEU A 94 -8.88 3.46 10.25
C LEU A 94 -10.39 3.70 10.22
N PRO A 95 -10.85 4.97 10.14
CA PRO A 95 -12.26 5.32 10.02
C PRO A 95 -12.78 5.04 8.59
N ALA A 96 -12.84 3.76 8.23
CA ALA A 96 -13.25 3.29 6.91
C ALA A 96 -14.09 2.00 7.04
N ALA A 97 -15.16 1.91 6.26
CA ALA A 97 -15.92 0.67 6.14
C ALA A 97 -15.13 -0.39 5.33
N VAL A 98 -15.46 -1.66 5.51
CA VAL A 98 -14.89 -2.75 4.71
C VAL A 98 -15.12 -2.49 3.23
N GLY A 99 -14.07 -2.66 2.42
CA GLY A 99 -14.08 -2.39 0.97
C GLY A 99 -13.79 -0.94 0.59
N GLU A 100 -13.78 0.00 1.54
CA GLU A 100 -13.42 1.39 1.24
C GLU A 100 -11.92 1.56 1.01
N VAL A 101 -11.55 2.45 0.10
CA VAL A 101 -10.16 2.79 -0.17
C VAL A 101 -9.59 3.56 1.01
N VAL A 102 -8.54 3.02 1.62
CA VAL A 102 -7.83 3.63 2.76
C VAL A 102 -6.53 4.28 2.35
N TYR A 103 -5.86 3.70 1.35
CA TYR A 103 -4.65 4.26 0.77
C TYR A 103 -4.74 4.26 -0.74
N GLU A 104 -4.08 5.23 -1.33
CA GLU A 104 -3.81 5.34 -2.76
C GLU A 104 -2.32 5.54 -2.97
N GLY A 105 -1.84 5.22 -4.17
CA GLY A 105 -0.42 5.33 -4.47
C GLY A 105 -0.11 5.25 -5.94
N ILE A 106 1.16 5.53 -6.23
CA ILE A 106 1.76 5.41 -7.55
C ILE A 106 3.02 4.56 -7.46
N GLY A 107 3.21 3.70 -8.45
CA GLY A 107 4.36 2.82 -8.57
C GLY A 107 5.14 3.08 -9.86
N PHE A 108 6.46 3.13 -9.74
CA PHE A 108 7.40 3.27 -10.84
C PHE A 108 8.20 1.98 -10.96
N PRO A 109 8.04 1.20 -12.05
CA PRO A 109 8.81 -0.02 -12.24
C PRO A 109 10.29 0.32 -12.38
N ASN A 110 11.16 -0.50 -11.79
CA ASN A 110 12.60 -0.42 -11.92
C ASN A 110 13.13 -1.76 -12.44
N GLY A 111 12.76 -2.09 -13.67
CA GLY A 111 12.94 -3.42 -14.27
C GLY A 111 11.65 -4.24 -14.27
N GLU A 112 11.77 -5.55 -14.50
CA GLU A 112 10.60 -6.42 -14.67
C GLU A 112 9.90 -6.80 -13.36
N ARG A 113 10.67 -6.84 -12.26
CA ARG A 113 10.22 -7.38 -10.97
C ARG A 113 10.24 -6.40 -9.80
N PRO A 114 11.10 -5.36 -9.77
CA PRO A 114 11.03 -4.32 -8.75
C PRO A 114 10.14 -3.15 -9.17
N MET A 115 9.50 -2.51 -8.19
CA MET A 115 8.75 -1.29 -8.35
C MET A 115 8.89 -0.42 -7.11
N ALA A 116 9.39 0.80 -7.26
CA ALA A 116 9.35 1.80 -6.19
C ALA A 116 7.94 2.38 -6.09
N ILE A 117 7.43 2.59 -4.88
CA ILE A 117 6.09 3.14 -4.64
C ILE A 117 6.14 4.34 -3.70
N ALA A 118 5.22 5.27 -3.94
CA ALA A 118 4.81 6.29 -2.97
C ALA A 118 3.32 6.13 -2.71
N TYR A 119 2.90 6.29 -1.46
CA TYR A 119 1.50 6.12 -1.07
C TYR A 119 1.06 7.18 -0.06
N TRP A 120 -0.24 7.44 -0.04
CA TRP A 120 -0.91 8.41 0.79
C TRP A 120 -2.25 7.87 1.26
N MET A 121 -2.80 8.49 2.30
CA MET A 121 -4.14 8.19 2.78
C MET A 121 -5.19 8.74 1.81
N ALA A 122 -6.22 7.94 1.55
CA ALA A 122 -7.34 8.38 0.71
C ALA A 122 -7.99 9.64 1.30
N GLU A 123 -8.53 10.51 0.44
CA GLU A 123 -9.06 11.82 0.87
C GLU A 123 -10.17 11.68 1.92
N ARG A 124 -11.09 10.72 1.72
CA ARG A 124 -12.18 10.45 2.67
C ARG A 124 -11.66 10.09 4.06
N VAL A 125 -10.64 9.24 4.13
CA VAL A 125 -10.05 8.80 5.41
C VAL A 125 -9.26 9.95 6.04
N SER A 126 -8.50 10.71 5.24
CA SER A 126 -7.77 11.90 5.70
C SER A 126 -8.73 12.93 6.30
N ALA A 127 -9.82 13.26 5.58
CA ALA A 127 -10.82 14.22 6.02
C ALA A 127 -11.52 13.79 7.31
N ALA A 128 -11.83 12.50 7.46
CA ALA A 128 -12.41 11.94 8.68
C ALA A 128 -11.47 12.09 9.89
N ILE A 129 -10.17 11.84 9.73
CA ILE A 129 -9.17 12.02 10.80
C ILE A 129 -8.98 13.51 11.14
N GLU A 130 -8.99 14.39 10.13
CA GLU A 130 -8.83 15.84 10.30
C GLU A 130 -10.11 16.54 10.80
N GLY A 131 -11.25 15.86 10.84
CA GLY A 131 -12.55 16.48 11.13
C GLY A 131 -12.99 17.50 10.08
N ARG A 132 -12.54 17.34 8.83
CA ARG A 132 -12.80 18.25 7.70
C ARG A 132 -13.97 17.75 6.85
N PRO A 133 -14.91 18.61 6.40
CA PRO A 133 -15.96 18.19 5.47
C PRO A 133 -15.38 17.85 4.10
N LEU A 134 -15.96 16.85 3.43
CA LEU A 134 -15.70 16.55 2.02
C LEU A 134 -16.47 17.56 1.15
N LEU A 135 -15.76 18.16 0.19
CA LEU A 135 -16.33 19.12 -0.78
C LEU A 135 -16.83 18.41 -2.02
#